data_AF-A0A3A0APT3-F1
#
_entry.id   AF-A0A3A0APT3-F1
#
_cell.length_a   1.000
_cell.length_b   1.000
_cell.length_c   1.000
_cell.angle_alpha   90.00
_cell.angle_beta   90.00
_cell.angle_gamma   90.00
#
_symmetry.space_group_name_H-M   'P 1'
#
loop_
_entity.id
_entity.type
_entity.pdbx_description
1 polymer ?
#
loop_
_entity_poly.entity_id
_entity_poly.type
_entity_poly.pdbx_seq_one_letter_code
_entity_poly.pdbx_strand_id
1 'polypeptide(L)'
;MKVLFPQRMTFVTLTLLLLVILLVSCVPNANEPIISPQLGPILVAREAGQAVVALPTPTPVLITTLSEEEVLAGLPDDVRTTLATADTARAEQIALAYGCIGCHSLDPDQPMSGPTWYHVADKAVSRVPGESPALYLHESIVAPNAYIVPGYQAGIMPQDFGQRLSTQELADLIAYLLEQHE
;
A
#
# COMPACT_ATOMS: atom_id res chain seq x y z
N MET A 1 -16.16 44.88 -56.65
CA MET A 1 -15.63 43.67 -55.98
C MET A 1 -15.49 43.96 -54.49
N LYS A 2 -16.49 43.57 -53.67
CA LYS A 2 -16.43 43.72 -52.21
C LYS A 2 -15.70 42.51 -51.62
N VAL A 3 -14.65 42.80 -50.87
CA VAL A 3 -13.69 41.84 -50.30
C VAL A 3 -14.43 40.99 -49.26
N LEU A 4 -14.82 39.76 -49.63
CA LEU A 4 -15.47 38.77 -48.74
C LEU A 4 -14.47 37.99 -47.86
N PHE A 5 -13.17 38.28 -48.00
CA PHE A 5 -12.08 37.61 -47.29
C PHE A 5 -12.01 37.88 -45.77
N PRO A 6 -12.25 39.09 -45.23
CA PRO A 6 -12.06 39.34 -43.80
C PRO A 6 -13.11 38.64 -42.93
N GLN A 7 -14.36 38.51 -43.40
CA GLN A 7 -15.42 37.88 -42.61
C GLN A 7 -15.24 36.38 -42.42
N ARG A 8 -14.72 35.66 -43.42
CA ARG A 8 -14.44 34.22 -43.30
C ARG A 8 -13.33 33.94 -42.29
N MET A 9 -12.31 34.78 -42.25
CA MET A 9 -11.18 34.62 -41.33
C MET A 9 -11.59 34.94 -39.89
N THR A 10 -12.42 35.97 -39.67
CA THR A 10 -12.99 36.28 -38.34
C THR A 10 -13.91 35.19 -37.81
N PHE A 11 -14.72 34.55 -38.67
CA PHE A 11 -15.56 33.43 -38.25
C PHE A 11 -14.74 32.20 -37.83
N VAL A 12 -13.69 31.87 -38.58
CA VAL A 12 -12.81 30.73 -38.26
C VAL A 12 -12.07 30.98 -36.94
N THR A 13 -11.54 32.19 -36.70
CA THR A 13 -10.86 32.49 -35.45
C THR A 13 -11.81 32.51 -34.25
N LEU A 14 -13.03 33.05 -34.40
CA LEU A 14 -14.03 33.04 -33.32
C LEU A 14 -14.47 31.61 -32.98
N THR A 15 -14.66 30.76 -34.00
CA THR A 15 -15.04 29.36 -33.81
C THR A 15 -13.92 28.56 -33.14
N LEU A 16 -12.66 28.80 -33.53
CA LEU A 16 -11.50 28.16 -32.89
C LEU A 16 -11.35 28.61 -31.44
N LEU A 17 -11.54 29.90 -31.14
CA LEU A 17 -11.48 30.42 -29.77
C LEU A 17 -12.59 29.82 -28.90
N LEU A 18 -13.81 29.73 -29.41
CA LEU A 18 -14.94 29.13 -28.70
C LEU A 18 -14.71 27.64 -28.42
N LEU A 19 -14.13 26.92 -29.39
CA LEU A 19 -13.76 25.51 -29.22
C LEU A 19 -12.69 25.34 -28.13
N VAL A 20 -11.67 26.19 -28.10
CA VAL A 20 -10.63 26.16 -27.05
C VAL A 20 -11.23 26.43 -25.67
N ILE A 21 -12.13 27.42 -25.54
CA ILE A 21 -12.80 27.73 -24.27
C ILE A 21 -13.64 26.53 -23.78
N LEU A 22 -14.39 25.89 -24.68
CA LEU A 22 -15.18 24.70 -24.34
C LEU A 22 -14.29 23.53 -23.91
N LEU A 23 -13.14 23.33 -24.56
CA LEU A 23 -12.20 22.26 -24.19
C LEU A 23 -11.54 22.52 -22.84
N VAL A 24 -11.23 23.77 -22.49
CA VAL A 24 -10.60 24.12 -21.20
C VAL A 24 -11.61 24.02 -20.04
N SER A 25 -12.90 24.28 -20.28
CA SER A 25 -13.93 24.23 -19.22
C SER A 25 -14.24 22.83 -18.67
N CYS A 26 -13.78 21.77 -19.33
CA CYS A 26 -13.96 20.38 -18.87
C CYS A 26 -12.74 19.80 -18.15
N VAL A 27 -11.67 20.57 -17.93
CA VAL A 27 -10.48 20.08 -17.22
C VAL A 27 -10.66 20.34 -15.72
N PRO A 28 -10.84 19.31 -14.88
CA PRO A 28 -10.89 19.49 -13.44
C PRO A 28 -9.55 20.04 -12.93
N ASN A 29 -9.60 20.98 -12.00
CA ASN A 29 -8.42 21.55 -11.36
C ASN A 29 -7.76 20.48 -10.46
N ALA A 30 -6.60 19.99 -10.86
CA ALA A 30 -5.86 18.95 -10.11
C ALA A 30 -5.47 19.38 -8.68
N ASN A 31 -5.55 20.68 -8.37
CA ASN A 31 -5.25 21.23 -7.06
C ASN A 31 -6.49 21.40 -6.16
N GLU A 32 -7.69 21.03 -6.62
CA GLU A 32 -8.89 21.07 -5.79
C GLU A 32 -9.10 19.73 -5.05
N PRO A 33 -9.31 19.77 -3.72
CA PRO A 33 -9.57 18.56 -2.94
C PRO A 33 -11.04 18.15 -3.13
N ILE A 34 -11.36 17.41 -4.17
CA ILE A 34 -12.77 17.05 -4.46
C ILE A 34 -13.21 15.81 -3.67
N ILE A 35 -12.27 14.92 -3.30
CA ILE A 35 -12.55 13.66 -2.58
C ILE A 35 -11.51 13.45 -1.46
N SER A 36 -11.51 14.33 -0.45
CA SER A 36 -10.68 14.15 0.76
C SER A 36 -11.56 13.89 1.98
N PRO A 37 -11.19 12.93 2.87
CA PRO A 37 -11.86 12.76 4.17
C PRO A 37 -11.84 14.05 5.03
N GLN A 38 -10.91 14.96 4.73
CA GLN A 38 -10.72 16.23 5.43
C GLN A 38 -11.39 17.41 4.71
N LEU A 39 -12.20 17.15 3.67
CA LEU A 39 -12.80 18.21 2.85
C LEU A 39 -13.68 19.16 3.67
N GLY A 40 -14.48 18.64 4.60
CA GLY A 40 -15.31 19.46 5.49
C GLY A 40 -14.48 20.49 6.28
N PRO A 41 -13.50 20.05 7.11
CA PRO A 41 -12.61 20.95 7.83
C PRO A 41 -11.86 21.95 6.93
N ILE A 42 -11.43 21.51 5.74
CA ILE A 42 -10.75 22.36 4.76
C ILE A 42 -11.67 23.47 4.24
N LEU A 43 -12.93 23.16 3.92
CA LEU A 43 -13.89 24.16 3.44
C LEU A 43 -14.22 25.20 4.51
N VAL A 44 -14.38 24.77 5.77
CA VAL A 44 -14.59 25.68 6.92
C VAL A 44 -13.40 26.62 7.11
N ALA A 45 -12.16 26.11 7.02
CA ALA A 45 -10.98 26.95 7.11
C ALA A 45 -10.85 27.93 5.93
N ARG A 46 -11.24 27.53 4.71
CA ARG A 46 -11.30 28.43 3.55
C ARG A 46 -12.35 29.52 3.71
N GLU A 47 -13.55 29.19 4.21
CA GLU A 47 -14.61 30.17 4.50
C GLU A 47 -14.16 31.19 5.54
N ALA A 48 -13.35 30.78 6.53
CA ALA A 48 -12.75 31.66 7.53
C ALA A 48 -11.57 32.51 6.98
N GLY A 49 -11.23 32.42 5.70
CA GLY A 49 -10.13 33.15 5.07
C GLY A 49 -8.74 32.64 5.46
N GLN A 50 -8.63 31.46 6.06
CA GLN A 50 -7.35 30.84 6.36
C GLN A 50 -6.78 30.16 5.12
N ALA A 51 -5.47 30.31 4.95
CA ALA A 51 -4.74 29.60 3.91
C ALA A 51 -4.81 28.10 4.19
N VAL A 52 -5.54 27.37 3.35
CA VAL A 52 -5.56 25.91 3.40
C VAL A 52 -4.42 25.40 2.53
N VAL A 53 -3.30 25.12 3.18
CA VAL A 53 -2.20 24.36 2.59
C VAL A 53 -2.57 22.89 2.73
N ALA A 54 -2.83 22.22 1.61
CA ALA A 54 -2.89 20.76 1.62
C ALA A 54 -1.53 20.25 2.09
N LEU A 55 -1.49 19.56 3.24
CA LEU A 55 -0.28 18.85 3.63
C LEU A 55 0.02 17.85 2.52
N PRO A 56 1.27 17.77 2.03
CA PRO A 56 1.62 16.74 1.08
C PRO A 56 1.27 15.39 1.69
N THR A 57 0.65 14.51 0.89
CA THR A 57 0.47 13.11 1.29
C THR A 57 1.84 12.59 1.70
N PRO A 58 2.01 12.09 2.94
CA PRO A 58 3.29 11.55 3.36
C PRO A 58 3.66 10.44 2.37
N THR A 59 4.90 10.49 1.86
CA THR A 59 5.43 9.43 1.01
C THR A 59 5.33 8.11 1.78
N PRO A 60 4.83 7.03 1.17
CA PRO A 60 4.84 5.71 1.79
C PRO A 60 6.27 5.36 2.20
N VAL A 61 6.45 4.94 3.45
CA VAL A 61 7.73 4.41 3.91
C VAL A 61 7.83 2.99 3.37
N LEU A 62 8.86 2.74 2.57
CA LEU A 62 9.12 1.43 1.96
C LEU A 62 10.16 0.68 2.79
N ILE A 63 10.15 -0.65 2.71
CA ILE A 63 11.12 -1.46 3.47
C ILE A 63 12.56 -1.14 3.06
N THR A 64 12.77 -0.79 1.79
CA THR A 64 14.07 -0.40 1.22
C THR A 64 14.66 0.88 1.81
N THR A 65 13.86 1.67 2.54
CA THR A 65 14.31 2.89 3.21
C THR A 65 14.72 2.66 4.67
N LEU A 66 14.49 1.46 5.21
CA LEU A 66 14.83 1.09 6.58
C LEU A 66 16.22 0.44 6.67
N SER A 67 16.89 0.64 7.78
CA SER A 67 18.05 -0.15 8.18
C SER A 67 17.63 -1.56 8.61
N GLU A 68 18.58 -2.51 8.59
CA GLU A 68 18.34 -3.87 9.07
C GLU A 68 17.89 -3.90 10.54
N GLU A 69 18.43 -3.03 11.39
CA GLU A 69 18.02 -2.90 12.78
C GLU A 69 16.54 -2.48 12.90
N GLU A 70 16.11 -1.52 12.08
CA GLU A 70 14.71 -1.07 12.03
C GLU A 70 13.77 -2.16 11.49
N VAL A 71 14.22 -2.92 10.49
CA VAL A 71 13.45 -4.05 9.92
C VAL A 71 13.22 -5.15 10.97
N LEU A 72 14.23 -5.44 11.80
CA LEU A 72 14.23 -6.55 12.75
C LEU A 72 13.87 -6.14 14.19
N ALA A 73 13.57 -4.86 14.45
CA ALA A 73 13.34 -4.35 15.79
C ALA A 73 12.18 -5.08 16.49
N GLY A 74 12.37 -5.44 17.76
CA GLY A 74 11.36 -6.09 18.59
C GLY A 74 11.12 -7.59 18.33
N LEU A 75 11.76 -8.19 17.33
CA LEU A 75 11.66 -9.62 17.06
C LEU A 75 12.26 -10.45 18.22
N PRO A 76 11.68 -11.60 18.61
CA PRO A 76 12.28 -12.52 19.57
C PRO A 76 13.72 -12.89 19.20
N ASP A 77 14.60 -12.98 20.20
CA ASP A 77 16.06 -13.16 20.00
C ASP A 77 16.42 -14.45 19.26
N ASP A 78 15.67 -15.52 19.50
CA ASP A 78 15.85 -16.81 18.82
C ASP A 78 15.50 -16.69 17.33
N VAL A 79 14.33 -16.12 17.00
CA VAL A 79 13.92 -15.90 15.60
C VAL A 79 14.88 -14.95 14.90
N ARG A 80 15.29 -13.85 15.55
CA ARG A 80 16.24 -12.89 15.00
C ARG A 80 17.59 -13.52 14.69
N THR A 81 18.08 -14.37 15.58
CA THR A 81 19.35 -15.08 15.36
C THR A 81 19.22 -16.08 14.22
N THR A 82 18.09 -16.80 14.13
CA THR A 82 17.84 -17.79 13.07
C THR A 82 17.65 -17.15 11.70
N LEU A 83 17.12 -15.93 11.63
CA LEU A 83 16.99 -15.17 10.37
C LEU A 83 18.33 -14.96 9.66
N ALA A 84 19.45 -14.85 10.40
CA ALA A 84 20.78 -14.72 9.80
C ALA A 84 21.20 -15.93 8.95
N THR A 85 20.53 -17.07 9.14
CA THR A 85 20.73 -18.31 8.37
C THR A 85 19.45 -18.77 7.67
N ALA A 86 18.49 -17.88 7.45
CA ALA A 86 17.26 -18.21 6.73
C ALA A 86 17.54 -18.57 5.26
N ASP A 87 16.77 -19.52 4.73
CA ASP A 87 16.83 -19.97 3.34
C ASP A 87 15.48 -19.72 2.65
N THR A 88 15.37 -18.60 1.95
CA THR A 88 14.13 -18.18 1.27
C THR A 88 13.73 -19.14 0.15
N ALA A 89 14.67 -19.93 -0.40
CA ALA A 89 14.35 -20.94 -1.41
C ALA A 89 13.51 -22.09 -0.86
N ARG A 90 13.48 -22.29 0.47
CA ARG A 90 12.63 -23.29 1.13
C ARG A 90 11.23 -22.78 1.44
N ALA A 91 11.02 -21.46 1.45
CA ALA A 91 9.80 -20.84 1.91
C ALA A 91 8.57 -21.26 1.09
N GLU A 92 8.69 -21.43 -0.23
CA GLU A 92 7.60 -21.90 -1.08
C GLU A 92 7.14 -23.32 -0.69
N GLN A 93 8.08 -24.22 -0.43
CA GLN A 93 7.77 -25.59 -0.01
C GLN A 93 7.14 -25.62 1.40
N ILE A 94 7.60 -24.76 2.30
CA ILE A 94 7.00 -24.59 3.63
C ILE A 94 5.57 -24.04 3.48
N ALA A 95 5.40 -22.97 2.71
CA ALA A 95 4.10 -22.34 2.46
C ALA A 95 3.10 -23.32 1.84
N LEU A 96 3.55 -24.20 0.94
CA LEU A 96 2.75 -25.30 0.41
C LEU A 96 2.40 -26.34 1.48
N ALA A 97 3.40 -26.81 2.24
CA ALA A 97 3.23 -27.86 3.25
C ALA A 97 2.27 -27.47 4.38
N TYR A 98 2.28 -26.18 4.77
CA TYR A 98 1.40 -25.64 5.80
C TYR A 98 0.11 -25.02 5.24
N GLY A 99 -0.09 -25.04 3.92
CA GLY A 99 -1.32 -24.61 3.24
C GLY A 99 -1.50 -23.09 3.13
N CYS A 100 -0.45 -22.30 3.36
CA CYS A 100 -0.48 -20.84 3.29
C CYS A 100 -0.99 -20.35 1.92
N ILE A 101 -0.50 -20.96 0.84
CA ILE A 101 -0.85 -20.60 -0.55
C ILE A 101 -2.30 -20.91 -0.92
N GLY A 102 -3.03 -21.67 -0.09
CA GLY A 102 -4.45 -21.90 -0.28
C GLY A 102 -5.31 -20.68 0.11
N CYS A 103 -4.75 -19.75 0.88
CA CYS A 103 -5.43 -18.54 1.35
C CYS A 103 -4.71 -17.24 0.98
N HIS A 104 -3.40 -17.28 0.69
CA HIS A 104 -2.59 -16.12 0.31
C HIS A 104 -2.01 -16.27 -1.09
N SER A 105 -2.16 -15.23 -1.92
CA SER A 105 -1.60 -15.18 -3.28
C SER A 105 -0.53 -14.10 -3.37
N LEU A 106 0.42 -14.26 -4.28
CA LEU A 106 1.34 -13.20 -4.71
C LEU A 106 0.74 -12.35 -5.85
N ASP A 107 -0.34 -12.80 -6.47
CA ASP A 107 -1.06 -12.04 -7.48
C ASP A 107 -1.90 -10.95 -6.80
N PRO A 108 -1.68 -9.66 -7.09
CA PRO A 108 -2.49 -8.58 -6.52
C PRO A 108 -3.96 -8.61 -6.96
N ASP A 109 -4.26 -9.23 -8.11
CA ASP A 109 -5.60 -9.28 -8.69
C ASP A 109 -6.40 -10.53 -8.27
N GLN A 110 -5.80 -11.38 -7.42
CA GLN A 110 -6.42 -12.61 -6.93
C GLN A 110 -6.87 -12.48 -5.45
N PRO A 111 -8.10 -11.99 -5.19
CA PRO A 111 -8.63 -11.96 -3.82
C PRO A 111 -8.86 -13.38 -3.30
N MET A 112 -8.37 -13.63 -2.10
CA MET A 112 -8.49 -14.92 -1.40
C MET A 112 -8.95 -14.72 0.05
N SER A 113 -9.09 -15.81 0.80
CA SER A 113 -9.51 -15.77 2.20
C SER A 113 -8.51 -15.07 3.12
N GLY A 114 -7.24 -14.94 2.70
CA GLY A 114 -6.20 -14.15 3.35
C GLY A 114 -5.72 -12.99 2.47
N PRO A 115 -5.06 -11.96 3.06
CA PRO A 115 -4.47 -10.86 2.31
C PRO A 115 -3.39 -11.32 1.34
N THR A 116 -3.34 -10.69 0.16
CA THR A 116 -2.25 -10.91 -0.81
C THR A 116 -0.89 -10.62 -0.19
N TRP A 117 0.11 -11.44 -0.55
CA TRP A 117 1.51 -11.26 -0.23
C TRP A 117 2.22 -10.29 -1.17
N TYR A 118 1.55 -9.84 -2.24
CA TYR A 118 2.07 -8.80 -3.12
C TYR A 118 2.47 -7.55 -2.32
N HIS A 119 3.75 -7.18 -2.36
CA HIS A 119 4.34 -6.06 -1.61
C HIS A 119 4.05 -6.11 -0.09
N VAL A 120 3.96 -7.31 0.50
CA VAL A 120 3.63 -7.45 1.91
C VAL A 120 4.69 -6.86 2.83
N ALA A 121 5.97 -6.86 2.42
CA ALA A 121 7.04 -6.23 3.18
C ALA A 121 6.82 -4.72 3.33
N ASP A 122 6.51 -4.02 2.24
CA ASP A 122 6.20 -2.57 2.28
C ASP A 122 4.93 -2.29 3.08
N LYS A 123 3.91 -3.13 2.93
CA LYS A 123 2.67 -3.01 3.72
C LYS A 123 2.91 -3.24 5.20
N ALA A 124 3.89 -4.07 5.57
CA ALA A 124 4.21 -4.41 6.96
C ALA A 124 4.83 -3.22 7.70
N VAL A 125 5.65 -2.40 7.02
CA VAL A 125 6.35 -1.23 7.59
C VAL A 125 5.43 -0.30 8.38
N SER A 126 4.17 -0.17 7.95
CA SER A 126 3.21 0.77 8.55
C SER A 126 1.93 0.11 9.05
N ARG A 127 1.88 -1.23 9.07
CA ARG A 127 0.62 -1.94 9.33
C ARG A 127 0.13 -1.74 10.75
N VAL A 128 1.03 -1.90 11.71
CA VAL A 128 0.78 -1.72 13.13
C VAL A 128 1.71 -0.61 13.63
N PRO A 129 1.17 0.51 14.15
CA PRO A 129 1.99 1.61 14.62
C PRO A 129 3.00 1.16 15.69
N GLY A 130 4.28 1.38 15.42
CA GLY A 130 5.37 1.07 16.35
C GLY A 130 5.95 -0.34 16.21
N GLU A 131 5.39 -1.18 15.35
CA GLU A 131 5.99 -2.49 15.02
C GLU A 131 6.91 -2.39 13.81
N SER A 132 8.01 -3.14 13.83
CA SER A 132 8.85 -3.35 12.65
C SER A 132 8.14 -4.28 11.66
N PRO A 133 8.51 -4.25 10.36
CA PRO A 133 7.94 -5.17 9.39
C PRO A 133 8.18 -6.64 9.76
N ALA A 134 9.36 -7.02 10.27
CA ALA A 134 9.61 -8.41 10.66
C ALA A 134 8.76 -8.83 11.88
N LEU A 135 8.60 -7.93 12.86
CA LEU A 135 7.77 -8.20 14.04
C LEU A 135 6.30 -8.39 13.64
N TYR A 136 5.78 -7.52 12.79
CA TYR A 136 4.41 -7.65 12.28
C TYR A 136 4.21 -9.00 11.57
N LEU A 137 5.15 -9.42 10.72
CA LEU A 137 5.07 -10.70 10.00
C LEU A 137 5.15 -11.89 10.95
N HIS A 138 6.04 -11.84 11.95
CA HIS A 138 6.14 -12.84 13.01
C HIS A 138 4.80 -12.99 13.76
N GLU A 139 4.26 -11.90 14.31
CA GLU A 139 3.00 -11.92 15.06
C GLU A 139 1.83 -12.36 14.18
N SER A 140 1.80 -11.95 12.91
CA SER A 140 0.80 -12.40 11.96
C SER A 140 0.79 -13.93 11.77
N ILE A 141 1.94 -14.59 11.92
CA ILE A 141 2.07 -16.05 11.80
C ILE A 141 1.78 -16.75 13.12
N VAL A 142 2.38 -16.31 14.23
CA VAL A 142 2.30 -17.02 15.52
C VAL A 142 1.08 -16.64 16.36
N ALA A 143 0.52 -15.45 16.13
CA ALA A 143 -0.66 -14.92 16.81
C ALA A 143 -1.60 -14.20 15.81
N PRO A 144 -2.20 -14.90 14.82
CA PRO A 144 -2.84 -14.26 13.67
C PRO A 144 -4.03 -13.36 13.99
N ASN A 145 -4.65 -13.53 15.17
CA ASN A 145 -5.76 -12.68 15.62
C ASN A 145 -5.30 -11.44 16.41
N ALA A 146 -3.99 -11.25 16.65
CA ALA A 146 -3.45 -10.05 17.30
C ALA A 146 -3.69 -8.79 16.45
N TYR A 147 -3.63 -8.94 15.13
CA TYR A 147 -4.01 -7.90 14.18
C TYR A 147 -4.80 -8.50 13.01
N ILE A 148 -6.01 -7.98 12.77
CA ILE A 148 -6.84 -8.37 11.62
C ILE A 148 -6.79 -7.27 10.58
N VAL A 149 -6.30 -7.60 9.38
CA VAL A 149 -6.31 -6.69 8.24
C VAL A 149 -7.74 -6.23 7.93
N PRO A 150 -8.01 -4.93 7.73
CA PRO A 150 -9.33 -4.46 7.36
C PRO A 150 -9.90 -5.20 6.14
N GLY A 151 -11.14 -5.67 6.25
CA GLY A 151 -11.81 -6.48 5.23
C GLY A 151 -11.65 -7.99 5.37
N TYR A 152 -10.82 -8.47 6.30
CA TYR A 152 -10.64 -9.89 6.59
C TYR A 152 -11.33 -10.29 7.91
N GLN A 153 -11.55 -11.59 8.09
CA GLN A 153 -12.24 -12.15 9.27
C GLN A 153 -11.25 -12.80 10.24
N ALA A 154 -11.50 -12.61 11.54
CA ALA A 154 -10.75 -13.31 12.59
C ALA A 154 -11.02 -14.82 12.56
N GLY A 155 -10.03 -15.61 12.99
CA GLY A 155 -10.14 -17.06 13.10
C GLY A 155 -10.05 -17.83 11.78
N ILE A 156 -9.78 -17.15 10.66
CA ILE A 156 -9.56 -17.80 9.35
C ILE A 156 -8.14 -18.37 9.25
N MET A 157 -7.13 -17.61 9.67
CA MET A 157 -5.74 -18.10 9.69
C MET A 157 -5.54 -19.07 10.87
N PRO A 158 -4.94 -20.27 10.64
CA PRO A 158 -4.69 -21.23 11.70
C PRO A 158 -3.93 -20.63 12.89
N GLN A 159 -4.43 -20.85 14.09
CA GLN A 159 -3.90 -20.24 15.34
C GLN A 159 -2.79 -21.08 15.99
N ASP A 160 -2.37 -22.17 15.34
CA ASP A 160 -1.45 -23.16 15.88
C ASP A 160 -0.08 -23.15 15.19
N PHE A 161 0.18 -22.24 14.25
CA PHE A 161 1.45 -22.19 13.52
C PHE A 161 2.67 -21.94 14.42
N GLY A 162 2.54 -21.15 15.49
CA GLY A 162 3.62 -20.98 16.48
C GLY A 162 4.00 -22.26 17.23
N GLN A 163 3.19 -23.32 17.15
CA GLN A 163 3.47 -24.63 17.75
C GLN A 163 3.91 -25.66 16.70
N ARG A 164 3.54 -25.43 15.43
CA ARG A 164 3.74 -26.38 14.33
C ARG A 164 4.98 -26.09 13.50
N LEU A 165 5.30 -24.82 13.28
CA LEU A 165 6.51 -24.40 12.59
C LEU A 165 7.69 -24.49 13.55
N SER A 166 8.80 -25.05 13.09
CA SER A 166 10.08 -24.85 13.77
C SER A 166 10.53 -23.38 13.65
N THR A 167 11.39 -22.93 14.56
CA THR A 167 11.98 -21.58 14.51
C THR A 167 12.67 -21.32 13.15
N GLN A 168 13.31 -22.33 12.56
CA GLN A 168 13.93 -22.21 11.24
C GLN A 168 12.91 -22.04 10.12
N GLU A 169 11.83 -22.84 10.09
CA GLU A 169 10.80 -22.68 9.06
C GLU A 169 10.08 -21.34 9.17
N LEU A 170 9.86 -20.86 10.41
CA LEU A 170 9.31 -19.53 10.66
C LEU A 170 10.23 -18.43 10.15
N ALA A 171 11.54 -18.53 10.42
CA ALA A 171 12.53 -17.58 9.92
C ALA A 171 12.63 -17.61 8.38
N ASP A 172 12.65 -18.79 7.76
CA ASP A 172 12.66 -18.96 6.29
C ASP A 172 11.45 -18.27 5.65
N LEU A 173 10.25 -18.43 6.23
CA LEU A 173 9.03 -17.76 5.78
C LEU A 173 9.09 -16.24 5.97
N ILE A 174 9.51 -15.76 7.14
CA ILE A 174 9.59 -14.31 7.41
C ILE A 174 10.59 -13.66 6.46
N ALA A 175 11.77 -14.25 6.25
CA ALA A 175 12.76 -13.75 5.30
C ALA A 175 12.18 -13.67 3.89
N TYR A 176 11.50 -14.72 3.42
CA TYR A 176 10.84 -14.72 2.12
C TYR A 176 9.77 -13.64 1.99
N LEU A 177 8.96 -13.42 3.03
CA LEU A 177 7.92 -12.39 3.04
C LEU A 177 8.51 -10.98 3.05
N LEU A 178 9.68 -10.78 3.69
CA LEU A 178 10.42 -9.52 3.67
C LEU A 178 11.01 -9.20 2.28
N GLU A 179 11.26 -10.20 1.44
CA GLU A 179 11.67 -10.02 0.03
C GLU A 179 10.51 -9.63 -0.89
N GLN A 180 9.24 -9.75 -0.44
CA GLN A 180 8.07 -9.38 -1.25
C GLN A 180 7.79 -7.87 -1.13
N HIS A 181 8.58 -7.06 -1.82
CA HIS A 181 8.46 -5.61 -1.97
C HIS A 181 8.56 -5.22 -3.46
N GLU A 182 8.33 -3.94 -3.78
CA GLU A 182 8.30 -3.29 -5.14
C GLU A 182 8.66 -4.11 -6.41
#